data_AF-A0A7Y9FI55-F1
#
_entry.id   AF-A0A7Y9FI55-F1
#
_cell.length_a   1.000
_cell.length_b   1.000
_cell.length_c   1.000
_cell.angle_alpha   90.00
_cell.angle_beta   90.00
_cell.angle_gamma   90.00
#
_symmetry.space_group_name_H-M   'P 1'
#
loop_
_entity.id
_entity.type
_entity.pdbx_description
1 polymer ?
#
loop_
_entity_poly.entity_id
_entity_poly.type
_entity_poly.pdbx_seq_one_letter_code
_entity_poly.pdbx_strand_id
1 'polypeptide(L)'
;MAHPAAGTWYARLAVNTGEPRDQRPVDPPAPALADVELYDGTHALLEVDVVAAARGLVCIAQPIDGRGPWFAWVAAADVRPRPNVRGA
;
A
#
# COMPACT_ATOMS: atom_id res chain seq x y z
N MET A 1 -35.20 -0.22 -9.98
CA MET A 1 -34.06 0.57 -10.50
C MET A 1 -32.80 0.00 -9.87
N ALA A 2 -31.92 -0.60 -10.66
CA ALA A 2 -30.62 -1.04 -10.17
C ALA A 2 -29.76 0.21 -9.92
N HIS A 3 -29.26 0.38 -8.70
CA HIS A 3 -28.20 1.35 -8.46
C HIS A 3 -27.00 0.93 -9.31
N PRO A 4 -26.40 1.82 -10.13
CA PRO A 4 -25.08 1.55 -10.65
C PRO A 4 -24.16 1.34 -9.45
N ALA A 5 -23.30 0.31 -9.46
CA ALA A 5 -22.45 -0.07 -8.34
C ALA A 5 -21.49 1.08 -7.97
N ALA A 6 -21.98 2.03 -7.18
CA ALA A 6 -21.16 2.97 -6.46
C ALA A 6 -20.42 2.17 -5.38
N GLY A 7 -19.10 2.06 -5.51
CA GLY A 7 -18.24 1.77 -4.36
C GLY A 7 -17.79 0.31 -4.19
N THR A 8 -16.95 -0.19 -5.09
CA THR A 8 -16.09 -1.37 -4.81
C THR A 8 -14.59 -1.04 -4.86
N TRP A 9 -14.21 0.16 -5.31
CA TRP A 9 -12.80 0.55 -5.44
C TRP A 9 -12.07 0.55 -4.08
N TYR A 10 -12.77 0.91 -3.00
CA TYR A 10 -12.21 0.87 -1.65
C TYR A 10 -11.90 -0.57 -1.18
N ALA A 11 -12.61 -1.56 -1.73
CA ALA A 11 -12.46 -2.97 -1.37
C ALA A 11 -11.11 -3.53 -1.83
N ARG A 12 -10.47 -2.87 -2.82
CA ARG A 12 -9.14 -3.20 -3.34
C ARG A 12 -8.01 -2.40 -2.70
N LEU A 13 -8.29 -1.64 -1.66
CA LEU A 13 -7.26 -0.91 -0.92
C LEU A 13 -6.67 -1.80 0.17
N ALA A 14 -5.37 -1.67 0.40
CA ALA A 14 -4.68 -2.33 1.50
C ALA A 14 -5.30 -1.94 2.85
N VAL A 15 -5.52 -2.93 3.71
CA VAL A 15 -6.01 -2.69 5.08
C VAL A 15 -4.95 -1.91 5.85
N ASN A 16 -5.38 -0.79 6.45
CA ASN A 16 -4.49 0.02 7.28
C ASN A 16 -4.50 -0.51 8.72
N THR A 17 -3.36 -0.95 9.21
CA THR A 17 -3.20 -1.51 10.57
C THR A 17 -3.22 -0.45 11.67
N GLY A 18 -3.18 0.83 11.30
CA GLY A 18 -3.21 1.96 12.22
C GLY A 18 -1.89 2.74 12.25
N GLU A 19 -2.00 4.04 12.54
CA GLU A 19 -0.87 4.96 12.47
C GLU A 19 0.05 4.85 13.71
N PRO A 20 1.34 4.50 13.55
CA PRO A 20 2.29 4.41 14.65
C PRO A 20 2.77 5.79 15.10
N ARG A 21 3.29 5.91 16.34
CA ARG A 21 3.78 7.19 16.88
C ARG A 21 5.21 7.55 16.42
N ASP A 22 6.06 6.56 16.20
CA ASP A 22 7.50 6.76 15.92
C ASP A 22 7.81 6.70 14.42
N GLN A 23 7.19 7.60 13.65
CA GLN A 23 7.30 7.61 12.19
C GLN A 23 8.55 8.34 11.70
N ARG A 24 9.14 7.82 10.62
CA ARG A 24 10.24 8.46 9.90
C ARG A 24 9.91 8.51 8.41
N PRO A 25 9.94 9.68 7.77
CA PRO A 25 9.77 9.77 6.32
C PRO A 25 10.86 8.97 5.58
N VAL A 26 10.47 8.38 4.45
CA VAL A 26 11.39 7.79 3.47
C VAL A 26 11.40 8.70 2.25
N ASP A 27 12.55 9.35 2.00
CA ASP A 27 12.74 10.32 0.93
C ASP A 27 14.08 10.04 0.21
N PRO A 28 14.08 9.73 -1.11
CA PRO A 28 12.90 9.57 -1.96
C PRO A 28 12.06 8.35 -1.57
N PRO A 29 10.75 8.33 -1.90
CA PRO A 29 9.92 7.14 -1.78
C PRO A 29 10.58 5.92 -2.44
N ALA A 30 10.48 4.76 -1.80
CA ALA A 30 11.18 3.55 -2.21
C ALA A 30 10.21 2.54 -2.88
N PRO A 31 10.40 2.19 -4.17
CA PRO A 31 9.55 1.21 -4.84
C PRO A 31 9.60 -0.17 -4.19
N ALA A 32 8.43 -0.76 -3.97
CA ALA A 32 8.26 -2.01 -3.24
C ALA A 32 7.13 -2.88 -3.81
N LEU A 33 7.12 -4.13 -3.36
CA LEU A 33 6.00 -5.06 -3.49
C LEU A 33 5.47 -5.38 -2.09
N ALA A 34 4.17 -5.21 -1.88
CA ALA A 34 3.49 -5.49 -0.61
C ALA A 34 2.50 -6.64 -0.77
N ASP A 35 2.65 -7.72 0.00
CA ASP A 35 1.72 -8.86 0.05
C ASP A 35 0.76 -8.68 1.22
N VAL A 36 -0.42 -8.09 0.98
CA VAL A 36 -1.27 -7.54 2.04
C VAL A 36 -2.73 -7.93 1.87
N GLU A 37 -3.46 -7.95 2.99
CA GLU A 37 -4.92 -8.05 3.00
C GLU A 37 -5.55 -6.75 2.45
N LEU A 38 -6.61 -6.90 1.66
CA LEU A 38 -7.43 -5.82 1.14
C LEU A 38 -8.76 -5.74 1.91
N TYR A 39 -9.47 -4.62 1.84
CA TYR A 39 -10.76 -4.47 2.55
C TYR A 39 -11.87 -5.44 2.10
N ASP A 40 -11.73 -6.13 0.96
CA ASP A 40 -12.61 -7.24 0.57
C ASP A 40 -12.26 -8.59 1.24
N GLY A 41 -11.26 -8.62 2.11
CA GLY A 41 -10.78 -9.82 2.82
C GLY A 41 -9.87 -10.71 1.99
N THR A 42 -9.56 -10.33 0.74
CA THR A 42 -8.58 -11.07 -0.09
C THR A 42 -7.16 -10.61 0.20
N HIS A 43 -6.17 -11.42 -0.16
CA HIS A 43 -4.76 -11.04 -0.17
C HIS A 43 -4.30 -10.75 -1.60
N ALA A 44 -3.45 -9.73 -1.77
CA ALA A 44 -2.88 -9.38 -3.06
C ALA A 44 -1.46 -8.84 -2.94
N LEU A 45 -0.66 -9.12 -3.98
CA LEU A 45 0.64 -8.50 -4.17
C LEU A 45 0.47 -7.17 -4.92
N LEU A 46 0.75 -6.06 -4.25
CA LEU A 46 0.61 -4.71 -4.78
C LEU A 46 1.97 -4.10 -5.13
N GLU A 47 2.05 -3.39 -6.26
CA GLU A 47 3.15 -2.47 -6.53
C GLU A 47 2.87 -1.13 -5.84
N VAL A 48 3.77 -0.71 -4.96
CA VAL A 48 3.60 0.47 -4.10
C VAL A 48 4.93 1.19 -3.91
N ASP A 49 4.87 2.40 -3.35
CA ASP A 49 6.05 3.06 -2.82
C ASP A 49 6.01 3.06 -1.28
N VAL A 50 7.14 2.80 -0.64
CA VAL A 50 7.30 3.03 0.80
C VAL A 50 7.66 4.49 1.03
N VAL A 51 6.82 5.20 1.78
CA VAL A 51 6.94 6.66 2.02
C VAL A 51 7.28 7.01 3.46
N ALA A 52 7.09 6.08 4.40
CA ALA A 52 7.51 6.24 5.78
C ALA A 52 7.75 4.87 6.43
N ALA A 53 8.50 4.85 7.51
CA ALA A 53 8.77 3.66 8.30
C ALA A 53 8.58 3.93 9.80
N ALA A 54 8.22 2.88 10.53
CA ALA A 54 8.16 2.85 11.98
C ALA A 54 8.61 1.46 12.48
N ARG A 55 8.65 1.23 13.79
CA ARG A 55 9.11 -0.05 14.34
C ARG A 55 8.19 -1.20 13.90
N GLY A 56 8.67 -2.02 12.96
CA GLY A 56 7.95 -3.19 12.45
C GLY A 56 6.87 -2.88 11.42
N LEU A 57 6.67 -1.61 11.06
CA LEU A 57 5.65 -1.16 10.11
C LEU A 57 6.26 -0.25 9.04
N VAL A 58 5.66 -0.25 7.87
CA VAL A 58 5.94 0.72 6.81
C VAL A 58 4.65 1.32 6.30
N CYS A 59 4.70 2.60 5.92
CA CYS A 59 3.62 3.27 5.24
C CYS A 59 3.82 3.09 3.73
N ILE A 60 2.87 2.42 3.09
CA ILE A 60 2.82 2.24 1.65
C ILE A 60 1.90 3.29 1.02
N ALA A 61 2.32 3.83 -0.12
CA ALA A 61 1.50 4.62 -1.02
C ALA A 61 1.02 3.72 -2.15
N GLN A 62 -0.24 3.27 -2.07
CA GLN A 62 -0.88 2.48 -3.11
C GLN A 62 -1.47 3.43 -4.17
N PRO A 63 -1.08 3.31 -5.45
CA PRO A 63 -1.68 4.10 -6.52
C PRO A 63 -3.15 3.72 -6.72
N ILE A 64 -3.99 4.72 -6.98
CA ILE A 64 -5.41 4.54 -7.31
C ILE A 64 -5.72 5.33 -8.59
N ASP A 65 -6.23 4.65 -9.61
CA ASP A 65 -6.54 5.29 -10.89
C ASP A 65 -7.53 6.45 -10.73
N GLY A 66 -7.13 7.62 -11.24
CA GLY A 66 -7.93 8.84 -11.19
C GLY A 66 -8.08 9.47 -9.80
N ARG A 67 -7.29 9.06 -8.79
CA ARG A 67 -7.32 9.58 -7.42
C ARG A 67 -5.90 9.77 -6.85
N GLY A 68 -5.81 10.46 -5.71
CA GLY A 68 -4.59 10.45 -4.90
C GLY A 68 -4.31 9.05 -4.35
N PRO A 69 -3.05 8.74 -4.01
CA PRO A 69 -2.69 7.43 -3.49
C PRO A 69 -3.39 7.16 -2.14
N TRP A 70 -3.64 5.89 -1.88
CA TRP A 70 -4.06 5.42 -0.57
C TRP A 70 -2.83 5.13 0.29
N PHE A 71 -2.83 5.65 1.51
CA PHE A 71 -1.77 5.42 2.47
C PHE A 71 -2.21 4.38 3.50
N ALA A 72 -1.41 3.33 3.67
CA ALA A 72 -1.66 2.30 4.66
C ALA A 72 -0.39 1.94 5.41
N TRP A 73 -0.48 1.83 6.73
CA TRP A 73 0.56 1.20 7.54
C TRP A 73 0.36 -0.31 7.54
N VAL A 74 1.37 -1.03 7.09
CA VAL A 74 1.37 -2.50 6.97
C VAL A 74 2.64 -3.07 7.62
N ALA A 75 2.66 -4.37 7.90
CA ALA A 75 3.83 -4.99 8.50
C ALA A 75 5.02 -4.92 7.54
N ALA A 76 6.18 -4.51 8.06
CA ALA A 76 7.40 -4.42 7.27
C ALA A 76 7.85 -5.79 6.73
N ALA A 77 7.45 -6.88 7.38
CA ALA A 77 7.74 -8.25 6.94
C ALA A 77 7.00 -8.65 5.66
N ASP A 78 5.88 -7.98 5.36
CA ASP A 78 5.03 -8.25 4.20
C ASP A 78 5.44 -7.40 2.98
N VAL A 79 6.44 -6.54 3.14
CA VAL A 79 6.92 -5.62 2.13
C VAL A 79 8.36 -5.93 1.76
N ARG A 80 8.62 -6.08 0.48
CA ARG A 80 9.95 -6.34 -0.06
C ARG A 80 10.33 -5.31 -1.13
N PRO A 81 11.62 -4.95 -1.26
CA PRO A 81 12.08 -4.08 -2.33
C PRO A 81 11.67 -4.64 -3.70
N ARG A 82 11.20 -3.77 -4.59
CA ARG A 82 10.96 -4.16 -5.98
C ARG A 82 12.31 -4.42 -6.64
N PRO A 83 12.52 -5.55 -7.33
CA PRO A 83 13.75 -5.76 -8.08
C PRO A 83 13.90 -4.63 -9.11
N ASN A 84 15.03 -3.92 -9.06
CA ASN A 84 15.37 -2.98 -10.13
C ASN A 84 15.54 -3.80 -11.41
N VAL A 85 14.57 -3.71 -12.32
CA VAL A 85 14.76 -4.14 -13.70
C VAL A 85 15.74 -3.15 -14.33
N ARG A 86 17.04 -3.36 -14.09
CA ARG A 86 18.08 -2.74 -14.91
C ARG A 86 17.88 -3.31 -16.31
N GLY A 87 17.49 -2.43 -17.23
CA GLY A 87 17.17 -2.79 -18.60
C GLY A 87 18.24 -3.64 -19.27
N ALA A 88 17.75 -4.59 -20.06
CA ALA A 88 18.46 -5.21 -21.17
C ALA A 88 18.87 -4.17 -22.23
#